data_AF-A0AAV3JAU4-F1
#
_entry.id   AF-A0AAV3JAU4-F1
#
_cell.length_a   1.000
_cell.length_b   1.000
_cell.length_c   1.000
_cell.angle_alpha   90.00
_cell.angle_beta   90.00
_cell.angle_gamma   90.00
#
_symmetry.space_group_name_H-M   'P 1'
#
loop_
_entity.id
_entity.type
_entity.pdbx_description
1 polymer ?
#
loop_
_entity_poly.entity_id
_entity_poly.type
_entity_poly.pdbx_seq_one_letter_code
_entity_poly.pdbx_strand_id
1 'polypeptide(L)'
;MNGPNSLEKRIERTETLISILSKEFFLKLKSDLEEWPRTYEFTHLEKNYKAMFSVFGSFTLSDLKQTVGFSPIYYLSLCNNGYQQLVWTKPDGEIMDDPKQIFDELRKHIQIFETSISKTHLREKQA
;
A
#
# COMPACT_ATOMS: atom_id res chain seq x y z
N MET A 1 22.53 -18.15 10.28
CA MET A 1 22.52 -17.36 9.03
C MET A 1 21.08 -16.94 8.77
N ASN A 2 20.82 -15.64 8.59
CA ASN A 2 19.50 -15.14 8.23
C ASN A 2 19.24 -15.50 6.77
N GLY A 3 18.32 -16.45 6.54
CA GLY A 3 17.96 -16.90 5.19
C GLY A 3 17.37 -15.77 4.33
N PRO A 4 17.17 -16.00 3.01
CA PRO A 4 16.70 -14.98 2.07
C PRO A 4 15.30 -14.40 2.41
N ASN A 5 14.57 -15.07 3.30
CA ASN A 5 13.25 -14.67 3.80
C ASN A 5 13.25 -14.29 5.29
N SER A 6 14.38 -13.83 5.83
CA SER A 6 14.46 -13.40 7.23
C SER A 6 13.56 -12.19 7.50
N LEU A 7 13.17 -12.00 8.77
CA LEU A 7 12.44 -10.81 9.21
C LEU A 7 13.21 -9.52 8.87
N GLU A 8 14.53 -9.53 9.04
CA GLU A 8 15.43 -8.43 8.69
C GLU A 8 15.33 -8.07 7.20
N LYS A 9 15.34 -9.06 6.30
CA LYS A 9 15.18 -8.83 4.86
C LYS A 9 13.79 -8.29 4.50
N ARG A 10 12.75 -8.75 5.19
CA ARG A 10 11.38 -8.21 5.04
C ARG A 10 11.29 -6.75 5.46
N ILE A 11 11.92 -6.40 6.58
CA ILE A 11 12.01 -5.01 7.05
C ILE A 11 12.76 -4.16 6.02
N GLU A 12 13.95 -4.58 5.58
CA GLU A 12 14.76 -3.87 4.58
C GLU A 12 13.97 -3.58 3.28
N ARG A 13 13.25 -4.57 2.76
CA ARG A 13 12.41 -4.41 1.56
C ARG A 13 11.21 -3.51 1.80
N THR A 14 10.63 -3.54 3.01
CA THR A 14 9.53 -2.66 3.41
C THR A 14 9.99 -1.21 3.52
N GLU A 15 11.12 -0.96 4.16
CA GLU A 15 11.76 0.36 4.25
C GLU A 15 12.11 0.91 2.87
N THR A 16 12.59 0.05 1.97
CA THR A 16 12.86 0.42 0.58
C THR A 16 11.59 0.90 -0.12
N LEU A 17 10.47 0.18 0.03
CA LEU A 17 9.19 0.60 -0.54
C LEU A 17 8.73 1.94 0.08
N ILE A 18 8.81 2.11 1.40
CA ILE A 18 8.46 3.36 2.07
C ILE A 18 9.29 4.52 1.52
N SER A 19 10.61 4.33 1.39
CA SER A 19 11.55 5.34 0.87
C SER A 19 11.27 5.70 -0.58
N ILE A 20 10.83 4.74 -1.38
CA ILE A 20 10.44 5.00 -2.76
C ILE A 20 9.14 5.81 -2.76
N LEU A 21 8.11 5.33 -2.05
CA LEU A 21 6.80 5.99 -2.01
C LEU A 21 6.88 7.43 -1.47
N SER A 22 7.77 7.71 -0.51
CA SER A 22 7.96 9.05 0.04
C SER A 22 8.57 10.07 -0.93
N LYS A 23 9.13 9.61 -2.05
CA LYS A 23 9.61 10.51 -3.13
C LYS A 23 8.47 11.03 -4.00
N GLU A 24 7.42 10.23 -4.17
CA GLU A 24 6.27 10.57 -5.01
C GLU A 24 5.09 11.14 -4.20
N PHE A 25 4.95 10.73 -2.94
CA PHE A 25 3.91 11.17 -2.03
C PHE A 25 4.50 11.80 -0.77
N PHE A 26 3.90 12.88 -0.30
CA PHE A 26 4.24 13.44 1.01
C PHE A 26 3.65 12.56 2.13
N LEU A 27 4.39 11.52 2.50
CA LEU A 27 3.99 10.58 3.56
C LEU A 27 4.26 11.18 4.94
N LYS A 28 3.21 11.43 5.72
CA LYS A 28 3.31 11.86 7.12
C LYS A 28 3.13 10.66 8.04
N LEU A 29 4.18 10.29 8.78
CA LEU A 29 4.13 9.23 9.79
C LEU A 29 3.12 9.57 10.89
N LYS A 30 2.31 8.59 11.30
CA LYS A 30 1.27 8.69 12.33
C LYS A 30 1.41 7.69 13.47
N SER A 31 2.09 6.57 13.22
CA SER A 31 2.49 5.64 14.28
C SER A 31 3.82 6.09 14.92
N ASP A 32 4.25 5.37 15.96
CA ASP A 32 5.65 5.43 16.39
C ASP A 32 6.56 4.92 15.25
N LEU A 33 7.79 5.46 15.18
CA LEU A 33 8.78 5.08 14.18
C LEU A 33 9.44 3.73 14.52
N GLU A 34 9.62 3.44 15.80
CA GLU A 34 10.25 2.21 16.28
C GLU A 34 9.27 1.03 16.32
N GLU A 35 7.96 1.30 16.29
CA GLU A 35 6.92 0.29 16.34
C GLU A 35 6.35 -0.08 14.97
N TRP A 36 5.87 -1.32 14.87
CA TRP A 36 5.13 -1.83 13.73
C TRP A 36 3.71 -2.21 14.13
N PRO A 37 2.70 -2.07 13.25
CA PRO A 37 2.79 -1.60 11.87
C PRO A 37 2.99 -0.08 11.77
N ARG A 38 3.78 0.34 10.77
CA ARG A 38 3.96 1.77 10.50
C ARG A 38 2.85 2.31 9.65
N THR A 39 2.25 3.40 10.11
CA THR A 39 1.13 4.04 9.42
C THR A 39 1.51 5.44 8.98
N TYR A 40 1.26 5.73 7.72
CA TYR A 40 1.46 7.04 7.10
C TYR A 40 0.13 7.55 6.57
N GLU A 41 -0.05 8.86 6.60
CA GLU A 41 -1.11 9.54 5.87
C GLU A 41 -0.51 10.37 4.74
N PHE A 42 -1.23 10.49 3.63
CA PHE A 42 -0.86 11.39 2.54
C PHE A 42 -2.08 11.92 1.82
N THR A 43 -1.91 13.04 1.13
CA THR A 43 -2.96 13.68 0.33
C THR A 43 -2.69 13.47 -1.15
N HIS A 44 -3.72 13.05 -1.90
CA HIS A 44 -3.70 12.95 -3.35
C HIS A 44 -5.03 13.46 -3.90
N LEU A 45 -4.99 14.38 -4.87
CA LEU A 45 -6.18 15.00 -5.48
C LEU A 45 -7.22 15.48 -4.43
N GLU A 46 -6.74 16.18 -3.39
CA GLU A 46 -7.54 16.73 -2.28
C GLU A 46 -8.18 15.69 -1.33
N LYS A 47 -7.91 14.40 -1.53
CA LYS A 47 -8.35 13.32 -0.63
C LYS A 47 -7.19 12.78 0.19
N ASN A 48 -7.51 12.33 1.40
CA ASN A 48 -6.53 11.79 2.33
C ASN A 48 -6.61 10.27 2.37
N TYR A 49 -5.44 9.66 2.31
CA TYR A 49 -5.28 8.21 2.28
C TYR A 49 -4.40 7.76 3.43
N LYS A 50 -4.60 6.51 3.84
CA LYS A 50 -3.77 5.81 4.82
C LYS A 50 -2.95 4.74 4.11
N ALA A 51 -1.64 4.79 4.29
CA ALA A 51 -0.70 3.76 3.90
C ALA A 51 -0.19 3.04 5.16
N MET A 52 -0.38 1.72 5.23
CA MET A 52 0.04 0.91 6.37
C MET A 52 1.05 -0.15 5.92
N PHE A 53 2.16 -0.24 6.64
CA PHE A 53 3.23 -1.19 6.38
C PHE A 53 3.41 -2.10 7.59
N SER A 54 3.43 -3.41 7.37
CA SER A 54 3.65 -4.41 8.42
C SER A 54 5.09 -4.87 8.48
N VAL A 55 5.56 -5.22 9.68
CA VAL A 55 6.88 -5.83 9.91
C VAL A 55 7.09 -7.11 9.11
N PHE A 56 6.01 -7.82 8.78
CA PHE A 56 6.06 -9.05 7.99
C PHE A 56 6.11 -8.80 6.48
N GLY A 57 6.17 -7.54 6.04
CA GLY A 57 6.24 -7.21 4.62
C GLY A 57 4.87 -7.26 3.94
N SER A 58 3.91 -6.52 4.48
CA SER A 58 2.68 -6.20 3.74
C SER A 58 2.50 -4.70 3.68
N PHE A 59 1.90 -4.23 2.60
CA PHE A 59 1.56 -2.85 2.34
C PHE A 59 0.08 -2.78 2.00
N THR A 60 -0.65 -1.91 2.69
CA THR A 60 -2.08 -1.68 2.48
C THR A 60 -2.33 -0.20 2.27
N LEU A 61 -3.06 0.12 1.20
CA LEU A 61 -3.63 1.44 0.96
C LEU A 61 -5.12 1.41 1.25
N SER A 62 -5.60 2.37 2.04
CA SER A 62 -7.02 2.57 2.33
C SER A 62 -7.39 4.05 2.30
N ASP A 63 -8.68 4.33 2.17
CA ASP A 63 -9.21 5.68 2.43
C ASP A 63 -9.03 6.01 3.91
N LEU A 64 -8.71 7.25 4.25
CA LEU A 64 -8.61 7.67 5.64
C LEU A 64 -9.97 7.59 6.35
N LYS A 65 -11.07 7.77 5.62
CA LYS A 65 -12.43 7.71 6.16
C LYS A 65 -13.00 6.29 6.23
N GLN A 66 -12.32 5.27 5.70
CA GLN A 66 -12.81 3.90 5.75
C GLN A 66 -12.88 3.42 7.21
N THR A 67 -14.07 3.01 7.63
CA THR A 67 -14.31 2.30 8.89
C THR A 67 -14.10 0.79 8.72
N VAL A 68 -13.99 0.08 9.85
CA VAL A 68 -13.76 -1.37 9.90
C VAL A 68 -14.78 -2.12 9.04
N GLY A 69 -14.32 -2.94 8.09
CA GLY A 69 -15.15 -3.81 7.25
C GLY A 69 -15.07 -3.58 5.74
N PHE A 70 -14.39 -2.53 5.27
CA PHE A 70 -14.20 -2.28 3.83
C PHE A 70 -12.90 -2.90 3.28
N SER A 71 -12.95 -3.32 2.02
CA SER A 71 -11.77 -3.80 1.28
C SER A 71 -10.76 -2.67 1.08
N PRO A 72 -9.46 -2.96 1.17
CA PRO A 72 -8.42 -1.98 0.89
C PRO A 72 -8.50 -1.52 -0.57
N ILE A 73 -8.05 -0.29 -0.83
CA ILE A 73 -7.92 0.26 -2.19
C ILE A 73 -6.85 -0.50 -2.96
N TYR A 74 -5.75 -0.84 -2.28
CA TYR A 74 -4.65 -1.59 -2.87
C TYR A 74 -3.91 -2.37 -1.79
N TYR A 75 -3.36 -3.53 -2.16
CA TYR A 75 -2.63 -4.40 -1.25
C TYR A 75 -1.46 -5.07 -1.96
N LEU A 76 -0.31 -5.12 -1.28
CA LEU A 76 0.84 -5.93 -1.67
C LEU A 76 1.37 -6.71 -0.47
N SER A 77 1.94 -7.88 -0.73
CA SER A 77 2.69 -8.68 0.23
C SER A 77 4.05 -9.11 -0.32
N LEU A 78 5.03 -9.24 0.57
CA LEU A 78 6.33 -9.81 0.25
C LEU A 78 6.24 -11.34 0.28
N CYS A 79 6.42 -11.93 -0.89
CA CYS A 79 6.42 -13.37 -1.11
C CYS A 79 7.75 -13.81 -1.74
N ASN A 80 8.12 -15.07 -1.53
CA ASN A 80 9.24 -15.66 -2.26
C ASN A 80 8.77 -16.00 -3.68
N ASN A 81 9.51 -15.55 -4.68
CA ASN A 81 9.34 -16.05 -6.05
C ASN A 81 9.95 -17.46 -6.19
N GLY A 82 9.87 -18.03 -7.40
CA GLY A 82 10.44 -19.35 -7.72
C GLY A 82 11.97 -19.46 -7.49
N TYR A 83 12.66 -18.34 -7.35
CA TYR A 83 14.10 -18.25 -7.07
C TYR A 83 14.41 -17.94 -5.60
N GLN A 84 13.42 -18.05 -4.71
CA GLN A 84 13.53 -17.70 -3.28
C GLN A 84 13.88 -16.24 -3.02
N GLN A 85 13.67 -15.34 -3.99
CA GLN A 85 13.85 -13.90 -3.80
C GLN A 85 12.57 -13.29 -3.27
N LEU A 86 12.72 -12.35 -2.34
CA LEU A 86 11.61 -11.67 -1.69
C LEU A 86 11.10 -10.51 -2.57
N VAL A 87 9.92 -10.70 -3.18
CA VAL A 87 9.33 -9.77 -4.14
C VAL A 87 7.95 -9.31 -3.69
N TRP A 88 7.59 -8.07 -4.03
CA TRP A 88 6.24 -7.57 -3.82
C TRP A 88 5.27 -8.25 -4.77
N THR A 89 4.14 -8.69 -4.25
CA THR A 89 3.15 -9.50 -4.99
C THR A 89 1.74 -9.06 -4.64
N LYS A 90 0.85 -9.05 -5.64
CA LYS A 90 -0.60 -8.84 -5.45
C LYS A 90 -1.27 -10.10 -4.89
N PRO A 91 -2.51 -10.00 -4.36
CA PRO A 91 -3.26 -11.16 -3.88
C PRO A 91 -3.49 -12.27 -4.93
N ASP A 92 -3.51 -11.94 -6.21
CA ASP A 92 -3.67 -12.88 -7.33
C ASP A 92 -2.37 -13.58 -7.73
N GLY A 93 -1.25 -13.24 -7.10
CA GLY A 93 0.08 -13.79 -7.39
C GLY A 93 0.89 -13.00 -8.43
N GLU A 94 0.36 -11.90 -8.96
CA GLU A 94 1.12 -11.04 -9.87
C GLU A 94 2.29 -10.35 -9.13
N ILE A 95 3.51 -10.51 -9.66
CA ILE A 95 4.71 -9.88 -9.11
C ILE A 95 4.75 -8.41 -9.50
N MET A 96 4.91 -7.53 -8.51
CA MET A 96 4.92 -6.07 -8.62
C MET A 96 6.18 -5.51 -7.97
N ASP A 97 7.36 -5.86 -8.49
CA ASP A 97 8.64 -5.49 -7.87
C ASP A 97 9.34 -4.30 -8.55
N ASP A 98 8.84 -3.86 -9.72
CA ASP A 98 9.29 -2.63 -10.36
C ASP A 98 8.64 -1.41 -9.68
N PRO A 99 9.44 -0.44 -9.19
CA PRO A 99 8.90 0.71 -8.49
C PRO A 99 7.93 1.56 -9.31
N LYS A 100 8.20 1.75 -10.62
CA LYS A 100 7.31 2.56 -11.48
C LYS A 100 5.97 1.87 -11.66
N GLN A 101 5.97 0.55 -11.88
CA GLN A 101 4.74 -0.24 -11.94
C GLN A 101 3.92 -0.15 -10.65
N ILE A 102 4.57 -0.24 -9.47
CA ILE A 102 3.88 -0.08 -8.19
C ILE A 102 3.19 1.29 -8.11
N PHE A 103 3.86 2.36 -8.55
CA PHE A 103 3.28 3.70 -8.56
C PHE A 103 2.09 3.86 -9.49
N ASP A 104 2.24 3.40 -10.73
CA ASP A 104 1.20 3.53 -11.75
C ASP A 104 -0.05 2.75 -11.33
N GLU A 105 0.13 1.54 -10.78
CA GLU A 105 -0.98 0.74 -10.25
C GLU A 105 -1.63 1.38 -9.02
N LEU A 106 -0.83 1.98 -8.12
CA LEU A 106 -1.37 2.73 -6.97
C LEU A 106 -2.26 3.89 -7.42
N ARG A 107 -1.78 4.72 -8.36
CA ARG A 107 -2.54 5.86 -8.90
C ARG A 107 -3.82 5.38 -9.58
N LYS A 108 -3.72 4.31 -10.38
CA LYS A 108 -4.87 3.70 -11.05
C LYS A 108 -5.92 3.20 -10.06
N HIS A 109 -5.53 2.52 -9.00
CA HIS A 109 -6.47 2.03 -7.98
C HIS A 109 -7.11 3.17 -7.19
N ILE A 110 -6.36 4.22 -6.86
CA ILE A 110 -6.92 5.45 -6.28
C ILE A 110 -7.97 6.05 -7.21
N GLN A 111 -7.66 6.20 -8.50
CA GLN A 111 -8.58 6.76 -9.49
C GLN A 111 -9.86 5.92 -9.64
N ILE A 112 -9.75 4.58 -9.68
CA ILE A 112 -10.90 3.66 -9.75
C ILE A 112 -11.77 3.82 -8.52
N PHE A 113 -11.16 3.85 -7.34
CA PHE A 113 -11.87 4.04 -6.07
C PHE A 113 -12.62 5.37 -6.04
N GLU A 114 -11.95 6.47 -6.37
CA GLU A 114 -12.56 7.79 -6.41
C GLU A 114 -13.72 7.88 -7.41
N THR A 115 -13.53 7.32 -8.61
CA THR A 115 -14.58 7.27 -9.65
C THR A 115 -15.79 6.46 -9.18
N SER A 116 -15.56 5.37 -8.45
CA SER A 116 -16.61 4.50 -7.93
C SER A 116 -17.44 5.23 -6.86
N ILE A 117 -16.80 5.95 -5.94
CA ILE A 117 -17.48 6.78 -4.95
C ILE A 117 -18.34 7.86 -5.62
N SER A 118 -17.78 8.58 -6.61
CA SER A 118 -18.52 9.64 -7.32
C SER A 118 -19.78 9.11 -8.01
N LYS A 119 -19.72 7.90 -8.59
CA LYS A 119 -20.89 7.23 -9.19
C LYS A 119 -21.94 6.83 -8.15
N THR A 120 -21.53 6.35 -6.99
CA THR A 120 -22.46 6.01 -5.89
C THR A 120 -23.19 7.25 -5.40
N HIS A 121 -22.47 8.36 -5.17
CA HIS A 121 -23.05 9.60 -4.67
C HIS A 121 -24.03 10.26 -5.66
N LEU A 122 -23.79 10.09 -6.97
CA LEU A 122 -24.74 10.53 -8.01
C LEU A 122 -26.06 9.74 -7.98
N ARG A 123 -26.01 8.44 -7.68
CA ARG A 123 -27.22 7.61 -7.56
C ARG A 123 -28.02 7.94 -6.30
N GLU A 124 -27.36 8.22 -5.18
CA GLU A 124 -28.02 8.60 -3.93
C GLU A 124 -28.73 9.97 -3.99
N LYS A 125 -28.26 10.90 -4.83
CA LYS A 125 -28.92 12.21 -5.04
C LYS A 125 -30.09 12.17 -6.02
N GLN A 126 -30.27 11.08 -6.75
CA GLN A 126 -31.34 10.89 -7.74
C GLN A 126 -32.46 9.96 -7.23
N ALA A 127 -32.31 9.38 -6.04
CA ALA A 127 -33.32 8.60 -5.34
C ALA A 127 -34.01 9.47 -4.27
#